data_AF-A0A345DM60-F1
#
_entry.id   AF-A0A345DM60-F1
#
_cell.length_a   1.000
_cell.length_b   1.000
_cell.length_c   1.000
_cell.angle_alpha   90.00
_cell.angle_beta   90.00
_cell.angle_gamma   90.00
#
_symmetry.space_group_name_H-M   'P 1'
#
loop_
_entity.id
_entity.type
_entity.pdbx_description
1 polymer ?
#
loop_
_entity_poly.entity_id
_entity_poly.type
_entity_poly.pdbx_seq_one_letter_code
_entity_poly.pdbx_strand_id
1 'polypeptide(L)'
;MYGCVTRGNNLPKNNEYTAEANKDIETFYEIITLIKKKIKTWWDSKELIDTNNYFNDIAKFNEFITTLKPDESQTFIGAEISKWSFLEQLINDFKKEINNINNELVITYHNFYRKIEKEFPILLSDDSIRLKVNKINFNNISKLIANNEENLNAITINFDINYSVKFKEFDQVYESNGLVIASNNLEFLTNVQEKVESWFIKFIHDLFIKQENKIIDTSNQHFNDINTNSTIWRTIKQELDKNNIITNSQPYFYKFFDTLNLWSRFYKPDSILALVGEGYQPDKLTAENFLKLYKEHNKIILSEDKYYLKADIRNFLPSNLTIENLPFKDKSSQWRTLKTPIKVLVPRDKVDQQLQQFAEKTMAFWRYYQLETYDNKLVFKMNQADFDVLLKKVSLFKPENLIDAKMTLIFETIFNLFNNTVTDTGKIKWHIYKPNVADSTEKEVISKFKMETIINDDKNITIQLFRNHYPSGNYPIYYINLSYNDFGYSFFFTPNREESNIKNDDYSFLQTIEFKVV
;
A
#
# COMPACT_ATOMS: atom_id res chain seq x y z
N MET A 1 -5.15 4.56 -12.07
CA MET A 1 -4.31 3.65 -12.86
C MET A 1 -2.87 4.04 -12.58
N TYR A 2 -2.06 3.12 -12.04
CA TYR A 2 -0.63 3.37 -11.83
C TYR A 2 0.06 3.28 -13.18
N GLY A 3 0.41 4.43 -13.76
CA GLY A 3 1.16 4.53 -15.01
C GLY A 3 2.58 4.03 -14.80
N CYS A 4 2.94 2.98 -15.53
CA CYS A 4 4.29 2.47 -15.64
C CYS A 4 5.20 3.58 -16.19
N VAL A 5 6.25 3.96 -15.45
CA VAL A 5 7.27 4.87 -15.94
C VAL A 5 8.15 4.09 -16.91
N THR A 6 7.97 4.29 -18.20
CA THR A 6 8.95 3.87 -19.22
C THR A 6 10.27 4.56 -18.94
N ARG A 7 11.30 3.78 -18.60
CA ARG A 7 12.71 4.22 -18.64
C ARG A 7 12.95 4.92 -19.98
N GLY A 8 13.29 6.20 -19.94
CA GLY A 8 13.76 6.92 -21.12
C GLY A 8 14.97 6.18 -21.70
N ASN A 9 14.81 5.66 -22.91
CA ASN A 9 15.92 5.15 -23.71
C ASN A 9 16.78 6.33 -24.13
N ASN A 10 17.84 6.59 -23.38
CA ASN A 10 19.12 7.15 -23.83
C ASN A 10 20.10 7.19 -22.65
N LEU A 11 20.67 6.02 -22.30
CA LEU A 11 21.90 5.95 -21.50
C LEU A 11 22.94 5.20 -22.33
N PRO A 12 24.11 5.79 -22.62
CA PRO A 12 25.21 5.08 -23.27
C PRO A 12 25.59 3.85 -22.44
N LYS A 13 25.71 2.69 -23.10
CA LYS A 13 26.27 1.46 -22.53
C LYS A 13 27.75 1.68 -22.26
N ASN A 14 28.11 2.18 -21.08
CA ASN A 14 29.38 1.95 -20.40
C ASN A 14 29.24 2.43 -18.95
N ASN A 15 29.09 1.49 -18.03
CA ASN A 15 28.96 1.75 -16.60
C ASN A 15 30.33 2.07 -15.99
N GLU A 16 30.73 3.34 -16.05
CA GLU A 16 31.50 3.97 -14.99
C GLU A 16 30.66 5.15 -14.47
N TYR A 17 29.76 4.89 -13.53
CA TYR A 17 29.12 5.97 -12.79
C TYR A 17 30.19 6.63 -11.91
N THR A 18 30.65 7.82 -12.31
CA THR A 18 31.59 8.61 -11.51
C THR A 18 30.92 9.04 -10.20
N ALA A 19 31.69 9.27 -9.14
CA ALA A 19 31.18 9.76 -7.85
C ALA A 19 30.39 11.09 -7.99
N GLU A 20 30.71 11.89 -9.00
CA GLU A 20 30.03 13.15 -9.32
C GLU A 20 28.62 12.93 -9.89
N ALA A 21 28.40 11.92 -10.74
CA ALA A 21 27.08 11.60 -11.28
C ALA A 21 26.10 11.15 -10.17
N ASN A 22 26.59 10.40 -9.18
CA ASN A 22 25.78 10.02 -8.01
C ASN A 22 25.41 11.24 -7.16
N LYS A 23 26.35 12.18 -6.96
CA LYS A 23 26.10 13.40 -6.20
C LYS A 23 25.10 14.34 -6.89
N ASP A 24 25.11 14.39 -8.21
CA ASP A 24 24.15 15.19 -8.97
C ASP A 24 22.72 14.63 -8.88
N ILE A 25 22.58 13.29 -8.88
CA ILE A 25 21.30 12.62 -8.65
C ILE A 25 20.79 12.92 -7.24
N GLU A 26 21.64 12.80 -6.22
CA GLU A 26 21.28 13.13 -4.83
C GLU A 26 20.82 14.60 -4.71
N THR A 27 21.59 15.52 -5.29
CA THR A 27 21.25 16.95 -5.31
C THR A 27 19.90 17.21 -6.01
N PHE A 28 19.66 16.55 -7.14
CA PHE A 28 18.38 16.67 -7.84
C PHE A 28 17.21 16.19 -6.96
N TYR A 29 17.36 15.06 -6.28
CA TYR A 29 16.35 14.56 -5.34
C TYR A 29 16.09 15.52 -4.16
N GLU A 30 17.13 16.17 -3.63
CA GLU A 30 16.98 17.20 -2.61
C GLU A 30 16.15 18.40 -3.13
N ILE A 31 16.46 18.89 -4.33
CA ILE A 31 15.73 19.97 -4.99
C ILE A 31 14.25 19.58 -5.15
N ILE A 32 13.97 18.41 -5.71
CA ILE A 32 12.58 17.93 -5.91
C ILE A 32 11.84 17.82 -4.58
N THR A 33 12.50 17.30 -3.55
CA THR A 33 11.91 17.14 -2.21
C THR A 33 11.55 18.48 -1.61
N LEU A 34 12.43 19.48 -1.73
CA LEU A 34 12.17 20.85 -1.27
C LEU A 34 11.01 21.49 -2.03
N ILE A 35 10.99 21.38 -3.36
CA ILE A 35 9.92 21.93 -4.20
C ILE A 35 8.57 21.32 -3.80
N LYS A 36 8.48 19.99 -3.73
CA LYS A 36 7.24 19.29 -3.34
C LYS A 36 6.77 19.72 -1.95
N LYS A 37 7.69 19.87 -1.00
CA LYS A 37 7.38 20.33 0.35
C LYS A 37 6.80 21.75 0.35
N LYS A 38 7.44 22.70 -0.35
CA LYS A 38 6.98 24.10 -0.40
C LYS A 38 5.64 24.25 -1.12
N ILE A 39 5.46 23.58 -2.26
CA ILE A 39 4.18 23.55 -2.97
C ILE A 39 3.08 22.97 -2.07
N LYS A 40 3.36 21.87 -1.36
CA LYS A 40 2.41 21.31 -0.38
C LYS A 40 2.06 22.29 0.72
N THR A 41 3.06 22.95 1.33
CA THR A 41 2.82 23.97 2.36
C THR A 41 1.96 25.12 1.84
N TRP A 42 2.15 25.54 0.59
CA TRP A 42 1.31 26.54 -0.03
C TRP A 42 -0.14 26.05 -0.20
N TRP A 43 -0.35 24.81 -0.66
CA TRP A 43 -1.69 24.22 -0.72
C TRP A 43 -2.37 24.15 0.64
N ASP A 44 -1.65 23.70 1.67
CA ASP A 44 -2.16 23.62 3.04
C ASP A 44 -2.58 25.02 3.54
N SER A 45 -1.86 26.07 3.14
CA SER A 45 -2.19 27.47 3.49
C SER A 45 -3.38 28.05 2.71
N LYS A 46 -3.75 27.43 1.59
CA LYS A 46 -4.82 27.89 0.68
C LYS A 46 -6.06 27.01 0.70
N GLU A 47 -6.13 26.08 1.64
CA GLU A 47 -7.23 25.12 1.74
C GLU A 47 -8.62 25.77 1.77
N LEU A 48 -8.74 26.90 2.48
CA LEU A 48 -9.94 27.73 2.61
C LEU A 48 -9.61 29.17 2.21
N ILE A 49 -10.45 29.77 1.37
CA ILE A 49 -10.32 31.15 0.90
C ILE A 49 -11.58 31.94 1.25
N ASP A 50 -11.41 32.99 2.04
CA ASP A 50 -12.46 33.97 2.31
C ASP A 50 -12.58 34.93 1.13
N THR A 51 -13.68 34.81 0.39
CA THR A 51 -13.90 35.62 -0.81
C THR A 51 -13.98 37.11 -0.48
N ASN A 52 -14.39 37.48 0.74
CA ASN A 52 -14.53 38.89 1.13
C ASN A 52 -13.18 39.58 1.32
N ASN A 53 -12.17 38.82 1.76
CA ASN A 53 -10.82 39.32 2.01
C ASN A 53 -9.89 39.13 0.80
N TYR A 54 -10.24 38.20 -0.08
CA TYR A 54 -9.36 37.78 -1.16
C TYR A 54 -9.79 38.35 -2.53
N PHE A 55 -11.09 38.49 -2.80
CA PHE A 55 -11.60 38.98 -4.08
C PHE A 55 -12.23 40.36 -3.96
N ASN A 56 -11.85 41.27 -4.87
CA ASN A 56 -12.34 42.64 -4.88
C ASN A 56 -13.76 42.80 -5.48
N ASP A 57 -14.32 41.75 -6.11
CA ASP A 57 -15.61 41.79 -6.81
C ASP A 57 -16.45 40.55 -6.49
N ILE A 58 -17.08 40.57 -5.31
CA ILE A 58 -17.96 39.49 -4.82
C ILE A 58 -19.17 39.29 -5.74
N ALA A 59 -19.65 40.34 -6.40
CA ALA A 59 -20.79 40.26 -7.31
C ALA A 59 -20.48 39.36 -8.52
N LYS A 60 -19.29 39.53 -9.14
CA LYS A 60 -18.84 38.64 -10.22
C LYS A 60 -18.59 37.21 -9.76
N PHE A 61 -18.12 37.01 -8.53
CA PHE A 61 -17.99 35.67 -7.97
C PHE A 61 -19.37 34.98 -7.84
N ASN A 62 -20.38 35.71 -7.36
CA ASN A 62 -21.74 35.18 -7.29
C ASN A 62 -22.31 34.91 -8.70
N GLU A 63 -22.11 35.82 -9.66
CA GLU A 63 -22.47 35.59 -11.07
C GLU A 63 -21.83 34.30 -11.59
N PHE A 64 -20.53 34.13 -11.39
CA PHE A 64 -19.82 32.91 -11.76
C PHE A 64 -20.47 31.65 -11.17
N ILE A 65 -20.79 31.64 -9.88
CA ILE A 65 -21.45 30.51 -9.23
C ILE A 65 -22.81 30.18 -9.88
N THR A 66 -23.52 31.17 -10.39
CA THR A 66 -24.77 30.92 -11.12
C THR A 66 -24.57 30.26 -12.48
N THR A 67 -23.42 30.47 -13.11
CA THR A 67 -23.07 29.81 -14.39
C THR A 67 -22.71 28.33 -14.20
N LEU A 68 -22.25 27.95 -13.01
CA LEU A 68 -21.87 26.58 -12.70
C LEU A 68 -23.09 25.69 -12.50
N LYS A 69 -23.04 24.51 -13.10
CA LYS A 69 -24.00 23.43 -12.84
C LYS A 69 -23.67 22.72 -11.52
N PRO A 70 -24.68 22.30 -10.73
CA PRO A 70 -24.47 21.64 -9.45
C PRO A 70 -23.94 20.19 -9.57
N ASP A 71 -24.20 19.52 -10.69
CA ASP A 71 -23.95 18.11 -10.94
C ASP A 71 -22.77 17.83 -11.90
N GLU A 72 -22.16 18.87 -12.45
CA GLU A 72 -21.05 18.76 -13.40
C GLU A 72 -19.85 19.59 -12.96
N SER A 73 -18.66 19.00 -13.06
CA SER A 73 -17.41 19.74 -12.90
C SER A 73 -17.10 20.52 -14.17
N GLN A 74 -16.83 21.82 -14.03
CA GLN A 74 -16.45 22.67 -15.16
C GLN A 74 -14.93 22.87 -15.19
N THR A 75 -14.32 22.60 -16.35
CA THR A 75 -12.87 22.72 -16.53
C THR A 75 -12.52 24.06 -17.18
N PHE A 76 -11.55 24.77 -16.61
CA PHE A 76 -11.01 26.04 -17.10
C PHE A 76 -9.50 25.91 -17.35
N ILE A 77 -9.04 26.39 -18.51
CA ILE A 77 -7.64 26.33 -18.96
C ILE A 77 -7.34 27.62 -19.74
N GLY A 78 -6.12 28.16 -19.59
CA GLY A 78 -5.64 29.29 -20.39
C GLY A 78 -6.59 30.50 -20.35
N ALA A 79 -7.00 30.99 -21.53
CA ALA A 79 -7.84 32.19 -21.66
C ALA A 79 -9.21 32.08 -20.96
N GLU A 80 -9.75 30.88 -20.74
CA GLU A 80 -11.00 30.68 -19.99
C GLU A 80 -10.86 31.02 -18.50
N ILE A 81 -9.65 30.89 -17.94
CA ILE A 81 -9.34 31.31 -16.56
C ILE A 81 -9.38 32.84 -16.48
N SER A 82 -8.73 33.54 -17.41
CA SER A 82 -8.64 35.01 -17.42
C SER A 82 -9.97 35.74 -17.63
N LYS A 83 -11.04 35.05 -18.07
CA LYS A 83 -12.40 35.62 -18.08
C LYS A 83 -12.92 35.92 -16.67
N TRP A 84 -12.39 35.23 -15.68
CA TRP A 84 -12.83 35.30 -14.29
C TRP A 84 -11.68 35.82 -13.42
N SER A 85 -11.73 37.11 -13.07
CA SER A 85 -10.66 37.80 -12.34
C SER A 85 -10.24 37.10 -11.05
N PHE A 86 -11.17 36.45 -10.35
CA PHE A 86 -10.90 35.71 -9.12
C PHE A 86 -10.11 34.40 -9.39
N LEU A 87 -10.38 33.69 -10.50
CA LEU A 87 -9.57 32.52 -10.90
C LEU A 87 -8.18 32.95 -11.33
N GLU A 88 -8.08 34.04 -12.10
CA GLU A 88 -6.80 34.60 -12.54
C GLU A 88 -5.94 35.04 -11.35
N GLN A 89 -6.54 35.67 -10.34
CA GLN A 89 -5.84 36.06 -9.10
C GLN A 89 -5.26 34.83 -8.36
N LEU A 90 -6.01 33.72 -8.27
CA LEU A 90 -5.52 32.48 -7.67
C LEU A 90 -4.32 31.90 -8.42
N ILE A 91 -4.36 31.91 -9.76
CA ILE A 91 -3.24 31.46 -10.60
C ILE A 91 -2.02 32.36 -10.41
N ASN A 92 -2.21 33.67 -10.39
CA ASN A 92 -1.13 34.63 -10.22
C ASN A 92 -0.45 34.49 -8.86
N ASP A 93 -1.22 34.25 -7.79
CA ASP A 93 -0.68 33.95 -6.47
C ASP A 93 0.15 32.65 -6.45
N PHE A 94 -0.32 31.60 -7.13
CA PHE A 94 0.44 30.36 -7.27
C PHE A 94 1.75 30.56 -8.05
N LYS A 95 1.69 31.24 -9.20
CA LYS A 95 2.87 31.57 -10.01
C LYS A 95 3.89 32.40 -9.22
N LYS A 96 3.42 33.31 -8.37
CA LYS A 96 4.28 34.09 -7.46
C LYS A 96 5.01 33.18 -6.48
N GLU A 97 4.34 32.18 -5.91
CA GLU A 97 5.00 31.21 -5.04
C GLU A 97 6.04 30.38 -5.78
N ILE A 98 5.75 29.91 -6.99
CA ILE A 98 6.74 29.22 -7.84
C ILE A 98 7.96 30.11 -8.11
N ASN A 99 7.75 31.40 -8.38
CA ASN A 99 8.85 32.35 -8.55
C ASN A 99 9.68 32.55 -7.27
N ASN A 100 9.05 32.55 -6.09
CA ASN A 100 9.76 32.60 -4.81
C ASN A 100 10.64 31.35 -4.63
N ILE A 101 10.10 30.16 -4.91
CA ILE A 101 10.84 28.89 -4.83
C ILE A 101 12.02 28.90 -5.81
N ASN A 102 11.80 29.35 -7.05
CA ASN A 102 12.84 29.50 -8.05
C ASN A 102 13.97 30.42 -7.57
N ASN A 103 13.65 31.58 -7.00
CA ASN A 103 14.64 32.52 -6.49
C ASN A 103 15.48 31.90 -5.36
N GLU A 104 14.84 31.19 -4.43
CA GLU A 104 15.53 30.50 -3.34
C GLU A 104 16.49 29.41 -3.87
N LEU A 105 16.03 28.58 -4.79
CA LEU A 105 16.85 27.53 -5.40
C LEU A 105 18.03 28.10 -6.19
N VAL A 106 17.83 29.20 -6.92
CA VAL A 106 18.91 29.90 -7.64
C VAL A 106 19.97 30.42 -6.66
N ILE A 107 19.56 30.92 -5.48
CA ILE A 107 20.50 31.37 -4.45
C ILE A 107 21.24 30.18 -3.83
N THR A 108 20.53 29.14 -3.42
CA THR A 108 21.11 27.96 -2.76
C THR A 108 22.08 27.20 -3.66
N TYR A 109 21.72 27.05 -4.94
CA TYR A 109 22.51 26.32 -5.93
C TYR A 109 23.15 27.27 -6.96
N HIS A 110 23.60 28.44 -6.52
CA HIS A 110 24.09 29.52 -7.39
C HIS A 110 25.21 29.09 -8.33
N ASN A 111 26.07 28.15 -7.92
CA ASN A 111 27.20 27.69 -8.75
C ASN A 111 26.73 26.98 -10.03
N PHE A 112 25.51 26.45 -9.99
CA PHE A 112 24.92 25.74 -11.10
C PHE A 112 24.08 26.69 -11.97
N TYR A 113 23.09 27.36 -11.37
CA TYR A 113 22.15 28.19 -12.12
C TYR A 113 22.77 29.52 -12.63
N ARG A 114 23.94 29.94 -12.13
CA ARG A 114 24.68 31.12 -12.64
C ARG A 114 25.40 30.86 -13.97
N LYS A 115 25.76 29.60 -14.27
CA LYS A 115 26.43 29.24 -15.53
C LYS A 115 25.48 29.11 -16.71
N ILE A 116 24.19 28.93 -16.44
CA ILE A 116 23.15 28.70 -17.44
C ILE A 116 22.20 29.89 -17.35
N GLU A 117 22.56 31.02 -17.98
CA GLU A 117 21.96 32.35 -17.77
C GLU A 117 20.43 32.47 -18.03
N LYS A 118 19.68 31.38 -18.25
CA LYS A 118 18.24 31.42 -18.59
C LYS A 118 17.38 30.27 -18.06
N GLU A 119 17.87 29.37 -17.21
CA GLU A 119 17.07 28.24 -16.75
C GLU A 119 16.62 28.42 -15.30
N PHE A 120 15.35 28.81 -15.13
CA PHE A 120 14.68 28.70 -13.83
C PHE A 120 14.59 27.21 -13.44
N PRO A 121 14.86 26.86 -12.17
CA PRO A 121 14.76 25.49 -11.68
C PRO A 121 13.40 24.83 -11.96
N ILE A 122 12.32 25.60 -11.83
CA ILE A 122 10.94 25.20 -12.11
C ILE A 122 10.45 25.92 -13.35
N LEU A 123 9.93 25.17 -14.31
CA LEU A 123 9.25 25.67 -15.50
C LEU A 123 7.75 25.36 -15.42
N LEU A 124 6.92 26.39 -15.51
CA LEU A 124 5.46 26.30 -15.47
C LEU A 124 4.87 27.11 -16.63
N SER A 125 4.22 26.43 -17.57
CA SER A 125 3.47 27.07 -18.66
C SER A 125 1.99 27.22 -18.32
N ASP A 126 1.33 28.21 -18.91
CA ASP A 126 -0.08 28.51 -18.67
C ASP A 126 -1.01 27.35 -19.06
N ASP A 127 -0.70 26.65 -20.16
CA ASP A 127 -1.45 25.47 -20.62
C ASP A 127 -1.31 24.26 -19.70
N SER A 128 -0.35 24.29 -18.77
CA SER A 128 -0.13 23.24 -17.78
C SER A 128 -0.94 23.44 -16.50
N ILE A 129 -1.74 24.51 -16.42
CA ILE A 129 -2.61 24.80 -15.29
C ILE A 129 -4.06 24.53 -15.70
N ARG A 130 -4.69 23.57 -15.03
CA ARG A 130 -6.09 23.23 -15.25
C ARG A 130 -6.86 23.36 -13.95
N LEU A 131 -7.99 24.06 -14.00
CA LEU A 131 -8.89 24.21 -12.86
C LEU A 131 -10.17 23.44 -13.13
N LYS A 132 -10.50 22.50 -12.25
CA LYS A 132 -11.81 21.84 -12.22
C LYS A 132 -12.63 22.44 -11.09
N VAL A 133 -13.65 23.20 -11.43
CA VAL A 133 -14.48 23.93 -10.48
C VAL A 133 -15.83 23.24 -10.33
N ASN A 134 -16.27 23.05 -9.10
CA ASN A 134 -17.61 22.54 -8.79
C ASN A 134 -18.37 23.52 -7.90
N LYS A 135 -19.65 23.65 -8.18
CA LYS A 135 -20.59 24.36 -7.30
C LYS A 135 -20.95 23.48 -6.11
N ILE A 136 -20.86 24.02 -4.90
CA ILE A 136 -21.36 23.33 -3.71
C ILE A 136 -22.88 23.47 -3.65
N ASN A 137 -23.60 22.36 -3.48
CA ASN A 137 -25.06 22.33 -3.54
C ASN A 137 -25.70 22.45 -2.16
N PHE A 138 -25.67 23.67 -1.60
CA PHE A 138 -26.25 23.99 -0.28
C PHE A 138 -27.77 23.74 -0.20
N ASN A 139 -28.48 23.79 -1.32
CA ASN A 139 -29.91 23.44 -1.37
C ASN A 139 -30.16 21.96 -1.01
N ASN A 140 -29.22 21.07 -1.34
CA ASN A 140 -29.30 19.68 -0.91
C ASN A 140 -28.70 19.49 0.48
N ILE A 141 -27.55 20.12 0.76
CA ILE A 141 -26.88 20.00 2.07
C ILE A 141 -27.80 20.43 3.21
N SER A 142 -28.46 21.57 3.11
CA SER A 142 -29.45 22.06 4.09
C SER A 142 -30.54 21.02 4.43
N LYS A 143 -30.97 20.20 3.47
CA LYS A 143 -31.92 19.10 3.69
C LYS A 143 -31.31 17.93 4.46
N LEU A 144 -30.02 17.65 4.24
CA LEU A 144 -29.30 16.56 4.92
C LEU A 144 -29.05 16.89 6.39
N ILE A 145 -28.64 18.12 6.69
CA ILE A 145 -28.23 18.54 8.05
C ILE A 145 -29.30 19.35 8.81
N ALA A 146 -30.47 19.57 8.21
CA ALA A 146 -31.59 20.34 8.75
C ALA A 146 -31.17 21.74 9.26
N ASN A 147 -30.39 22.46 8.45
CA ASN A 147 -29.87 23.78 8.78
C ASN A 147 -30.31 24.80 7.71
N ASN A 148 -30.63 26.04 8.10
CA ASN A 148 -30.87 27.11 7.14
C ASN A 148 -29.52 27.66 6.67
N GLU A 149 -29.23 27.54 5.37
CA GLU A 149 -27.98 27.97 4.75
C GLU A 149 -28.20 29.18 3.82
N GLU A 150 -29.33 29.89 3.99
CA GLU A 150 -29.64 31.11 3.28
C GLU A 150 -28.42 32.05 3.32
N ASN A 151 -27.86 32.29 2.13
CA ASN A 151 -26.71 33.18 1.84
C ASN A 151 -25.29 32.60 1.95
N LEU A 152 -25.11 31.29 2.13
CA LEU A 152 -23.79 30.67 1.97
C LEU A 152 -23.53 30.35 0.49
N ASN A 153 -22.48 30.94 -0.08
CA ASN A 153 -22.03 30.69 -1.44
C ASN A 153 -20.58 30.19 -1.41
N ALA A 154 -20.35 29.04 -2.02
CA ALA A 154 -19.03 28.44 -2.07
C ALA A 154 -18.84 27.56 -3.32
N ILE A 155 -17.58 27.44 -3.71
CA ILE A 155 -17.12 26.53 -4.77
C ILE A 155 -15.94 25.72 -4.29
N THR A 156 -15.78 24.54 -4.88
CA THR A 156 -14.52 23.80 -4.82
C THR A 156 -13.74 23.98 -6.11
N ILE A 157 -12.43 24.16 -5.98
CA ILE A 157 -11.51 24.29 -7.11
C ILE A 157 -10.42 23.24 -6.94
N ASN A 158 -10.42 22.26 -7.83
CA ASN A 158 -9.32 21.30 -7.97
C ASN A 158 -8.33 21.85 -8.99
N PHE A 159 -7.14 22.20 -8.51
CA PHE A 159 -6.00 22.54 -9.34
C PHE A 159 -5.32 21.25 -9.78
N ASP A 160 -5.05 21.16 -11.08
CA ASP A 160 -4.30 20.09 -11.73
C ASP A 160 -3.18 20.77 -12.53
N ILE A 161 -1.96 20.71 -11.97
CA ILE A 161 -0.82 21.50 -12.42
C ILE A 161 0.34 20.60 -12.77
N ASN A 162 0.87 20.78 -13.99
CA ASN A 162 2.12 20.16 -14.43
C ASN A 162 3.25 21.18 -14.47
N TYR A 163 4.40 20.83 -13.91
CA TYR A 163 5.62 21.65 -13.95
C TYR A 163 6.85 20.79 -14.19
N SER A 164 7.83 21.32 -14.92
CA SER A 164 9.14 20.67 -15.11
C SER A 164 10.11 21.19 -14.04
N VAL A 165 10.94 20.28 -13.51
CA VAL A 165 12.09 20.63 -12.68
C VAL A 165 13.36 20.29 -13.44
N LYS A 166 14.22 21.28 -13.61
CA LYS A 166 15.49 21.17 -14.32
C LYS A 166 16.68 21.28 -13.37
N PHE A 167 17.63 20.36 -13.52
CA PHE A 167 18.94 20.43 -12.90
C PHE A 167 19.97 19.71 -13.77
N LYS A 168 20.95 20.45 -14.31
CA LYS A 168 21.94 19.97 -15.30
C LYS A 168 21.23 19.30 -16.48
N GLU A 169 21.53 18.02 -16.71
CA GLU A 169 20.95 17.20 -17.76
C GLU A 169 19.61 16.56 -17.33
N PHE A 170 19.21 16.71 -16.06
CA PHE A 170 17.94 16.19 -15.56
C PHE A 170 16.81 17.17 -15.86
N ASP A 171 15.79 16.67 -16.54
CA ASP A 171 14.50 17.33 -16.76
C ASP A 171 13.40 16.33 -16.46
N GLN A 172 12.61 16.59 -15.42
CA GLN A 172 11.49 15.74 -15.04
C GLN A 172 10.23 16.55 -14.81
N VAL A 173 9.11 16.04 -15.34
CA VAL A 173 7.78 16.60 -15.15
C VAL A 173 7.17 16.04 -13.88
N TYR A 174 6.58 16.93 -13.09
CA TYR A 174 5.86 16.62 -11.86
C TYR A 174 4.45 17.17 -11.92
N GLU A 175 3.55 16.45 -11.26
CA GLU A 175 2.17 16.85 -11.06
C GLU A 175 2.00 17.40 -9.64
N SER A 176 1.25 18.48 -9.51
CA SER A 176 0.75 18.96 -8.23
C SER A 176 -0.75 19.17 -8.31
N ASN A 177 -1.46 18.59 -7.35
CA ASN A 177 -2.90 18.73 -7.22
C ASN A 177 -3.24 19.40 -5.90
N GLY A 178 -4.17 20.34 -5.92
CA GLY A 178 -4.64 21.06 -4.73
C GLY A 178 -6.14 21.27 -4.77
N LEU A 179 -6.83 20.98 -3.66
CA LEU A 179 -8.27 21.23 -3.51
C LEU A 179 -8.49 22.42 -2.59
N VAL A 180 -9.00 23.51 -3.17
CA VAL A 180 -9.30 24.77 -2.49
C VAL A 180 -10.82 24.94 -2.38
N ILE A 181 -11.29 25.51 -1.26
CA ILE A 181 -12.68 25.93 -1.10
C ILE A 181 -12.71 27.45 -0.97
N ALA A 182 -13.42 28.13 -1.87
CA ALA A 182 -13.65 29.56 -1.77
C ALA A 182 -15.09 29.81 -1.29
N SER A 183 -15.25 30.59 -0.22
CA SER A 183 -16.56 30.87 0.39
C SER A 183 -16.66 32.31 0.87
N ASN A 184 -17.89 32.84 0.84
CA ASN A 184 -18.23 34.15 1.40
C ASN A 184 -18.40 34.15 2.92
N ASN A 185 -18.38 32.99 3.58
CA ASN A 185 -18.42 32.89 5.03
C ASN A 185 -17.71 31.62 5.50
N LEU A 186 -16.43 31.74 5.89
CA LEU A 186 -15.61 30.60 6.28
C LEU A 186 -16.04 29.98 7.62
N GLU A 187 -16.46 30.80 8.59
CA GLU A 187 -16.90 30.33 9.91
C GLU A 187 -18.14 29.45 9.75
N PHE A 188 -19.13 29.93 8.99
CA PHE A 188 -20.35 29.20 8.73
C PHE A 188 -20.10 27.96 7.85
N LEU A 189 -19.25 28.06 6.82
CA LEU A 189 -18.83 26.91 6.01
C LEU A 189 -18.23 25.80 6.88
N THR A 190 -17.34 26.15 7.81
CA THR A 190 -16.68 25.19 8.69
C THR A 190 -17.69 24.40 9.53
N ASN A 191 -18.69 25.09 10.09
CA ASN A 191 -19.78 24.46 10.84
C ASN A 191 -20.61 23.52 9.94
N VAL A 192 -20.91 23.93 8.71
CA VAL A 192 -21.62 23.09 7.73
C VAL A 192 -20.80 21.82 7.41
N GLN A 193 -19.49 21.95 7.18
CA GLN A 193 -18.62 20.80 6.91
C GLN A 193 -18.62 19.76 8.06
N GLU A 194 -18.55 20.21 9.32
CA GLU A 194 -18.61 19.34 10.50
C GLU A 194 -19.96 18.61 10.63
N LYS A 195 -21.06 19.33 10.36
CA LYS A 195 -22.40 18.75 10.37
C LYS A 195 -22.59 17.75 9.24
N VAL A 196 -22.06 18.02 8.04
CA VAL A 196 -22.10 17.10 6.90
C VAL A 196 -21.30 15.83 7.18
N GLU A 197 -20.11 15.95 7.78
CA GLU A 197 -19.33 14.79 8.20
C GLU A 197 -20.09 13.95 9.25
N SER A 198 -20.65 14.61 10.26
CA SER A 198 -21.47 13.96 11.30
C SER A 198 -22.71 13.28 10.73
N TRP A 199 -23.37 13.92 9.75
CA TRP A 199 -24.47 13.35 9.00
C TRP A 199 -24.03 12.12 8.23
N PHE A 200 -22.88 12.14 7.54
CA PHE A 200 -22.38 11.02 6.76
C PHE A 200 -22.06 9.80 7.64
N ILE A 201 -21.43 10.02 8.81
CA ILE A 201 -21.18 8.96 9.79
C ILE A 201 -22.49 8.37 10.30
N LYS A 202 -23.50 9.21 10.58
CA LYS A 202 -24.85 8.76 10.97
C LYS A 202 -25.54 8.00 9.82
N PHE A 203 -25.42 8.47 8.59
CA PHE A 203 -25.98 7.83 7.40
C PHE A 203 -25.46 6.41 7.24
N ILE A 204 -24.14 6.20 7.37
CA ILE A 204 -23.54 4.86 7.36
C ILE A 204 -24.15 3.98 8.46
N HIS A 205 -24.25 4.50 9.70
CA HIS A 205 -24.84 3.75 10.81
C HIS A 205 -26.31 3.37 10.54
N ASP A 206 -27.14 4.33 10.12
CA ASP A 206 -28.56 4.12 9.85
C ASP A 206 -28.79 3.18 8.65
N LEU A 207 -27.87 3.16 7.69
CA LEU A 207 -27.88 2.22 6.57
C LEU A 207 -27.59 0.78 7.05
N PHE A 208 -26.50 0.58 7.80
CA PHE A 208 -26.05 -0.75 8.15
C PHE A 208 -26.75 -1.35 9.36
N ILE A 209 -27.31 -0.56 10.28
CA ILE A 209 -28.08 -1.09 11.42
C ILE A 209 -29.30 -1.91 10.96
N LYS A 210 -29.89 -1.54 9.81
CA LYS A 210 -30.99 -2.31 9.17
C LYS A 210 -30.56 -3.70 8.71
N GLN A 211 -29.26 -3.90 8.53
CA GLN A 211 -28.62 -5.17 8.16
C GLN A 211 -27.85 -5.75 9.36
N GLU A 212 -28.21 -5.35 10.59
CA GLU A 212 -27.53 -5.75 11.84
C GLU A 212 -26.02 -5.44 11.85
N ASN A 213 -25.60 -4.43 11.10
CA ASN A 213 -24.20 -4.05 10.86
C ASN A 213 -23.35 -5.16 10.23
N LYS A 214 -23.96 -5.98 9.36
CA LYS A 214 -23.30 -7.10 8.68
C LYS A 214 -23.37 -6.95 7.16
N ILE A 215 -22.30 -7.35 6.48
CA ILE A 215 -22.26 -7.52 5.02
C ILE A 215 -21.81 -8.95 4.73
N ILE A 216 -22.58 -9.69 3.95
CA ILE A 216 -22.19 -11.03 3.48
C ILE A 216 -21.47 -10.87 2.14
N ASP A 217 -20.15 -11.05 2.14
CA ASP A 217 -19.34 -11.02 0.92
C ASP A 217 -19.50 -12.33 0.14
N THR A 218 -20.37 -12.29 -0.86
CA THR A 218 -20.59 -13.42 -1.78
C THR A 218 -19.78 -13.29 -3.07
N SER A 219 -19.26 -12.09 -3.36
CA SER A 219 -18.60 -11.72 -4.60
C SER A 219 -17.11 -12.00 -4.61
N ASN A 220 -16.43 -11.82 -3.48
CA ASN A 220 -15.00 -12.08 -3.38
C ASN A 220 -14.76 -13.42 -2.67
N GLN A 221 -14.39 -14.42 -3.47
CA GLN A 221 -14.15 -15.79 -3.02
C GLN A 221 -12.86 -15.95 -2.21
N HIS A 222 -11.98 -14.95 -2.24
CA HIS A 222 -10.71 -14.99 -1.54
C HIS A 222 -10.89 -14.51 -0.09
N PHE A 223 -10.59 -15.35 0.91
CA PHE A 223 -10.84 -15.03 2.33
C PHE A 223 -9.99 -13.85 2.80
N ASN A 224 -8.74 -13.75 2.33
CA ASN A 224 -7.79 -12.74 2.79
C ASN A 224 -7.78 -11.47 1.97
N ASP A 225 -8.34 -11.51 0.76
CA ASP A 225 -8.52 -10.35 -0.08
C ASP A 225 -9.89 -9.73 0.21
N ILE A 226 -9.88 -8.53 0.79
CA ILE A 226 -11.07 -7.69 0.83
C ILE A 226 -10.74 -6.44 0.05
N ASN A 227 -11.36 -6.30 -1.11
CA ASN A 227 -11.50 -5.01 -1.74
C ASN A 227 -12.57 -4.23 -0.95
N THR A 228 -12.19 -3.71 0.23
CA THR A 228 -13.08 -3.05 1.20
C THR A 228 -13.83 -1.90 0.56
N ASN A 229 -13.16 -1.20 -0.36
CA ASN A 229 -13.75 -0.16 -1.19
C ASN A 229 -14.88 -0.74 -2.04
N SER A 230 -14.68 -1.83 -2.80
CA SER A 230 -15.79 -2.41 -3.58
C SER A 230 -16.93 -3.03 -2.74
N THR A 231 -16.64 -3.55 -1.54
CA THR A 231 -17.65 -4.26 -0.73
C THR A 231 -18.53 -3.29 0.06
N ILE A 232 -17.93 -2.30 0.72
CA ILE A 232 -18.64 -1.40 1.63
C ILE A 232 -19.13 -0.15 0.90
N TRP A 233 -18.24 0.51 0.15
CA TRP A 233 -18.58 1.77 -0.54
C TRP A 233 -19.67 1.54 -1.57
N ARG A 234 -19.71 0.38 -2.25
CA ARG A 234 -20.79 0.07 -3.20
C ARG A 234 -22.18 0.17 -2.56
N THR A 235 -22.37 -0.41 -1.38
CA THR A 235 -23.66 -0.37 -0.66
C THR A 235 -24.01 1.07 -0.25
N ILE A 236 -23.02 1.81 0.26
CA ILE A 236 -23.18 3.23 0.64
C ILE A 236 -23.55 4.07 -0.58
N LYS A 237 -22.80 3.92 -1.69
CA LYS A 237 -22.97 4.68 -2.94
C LYS A 237 -24.32 4.40 -3.59
N GLN A 238 -24.78 3.15 -3.60
CA GLN A 238 -26.11 2.80 -4.10
C GLN A 238 -27.22 3.53 -3.34
N GLU A 239 -27.13 3.60 -2.02
CA GLU A 239 -28.12 4.31 -1.22
C GLU A 239 -28.00 5.84 -1.39
N LEU A 240 -26.79 6.39 -1.48
CA LEU A 240 -26.59 7.82 -1.79
C LEU A 240 -27.19 8.19 -3.15
N ASP A 241 -26.94 7.38 -4.18
CA ASP A 241 -27.45 7.59 -5.54
C ASP A 241 -28.98 7.51 -5.60
N LYS A 242 -29.58 6.57 -4.87
CA LYS A 242 -31.03 6.47 -4.73
C LYS A 242 -31.64 7.73 -4.11
N ASN A 243 -30.90 8.40 -3.22
CA ASN A 243 -31.31 9.65 -2.61
C ASN A 243 -30.86 10.89 -3.42
N ASN A 244 -30.31 10.70 -4.63
CA ASN A 244 -29.77 11.75 -5.50
C ASN A 244 -28.70 12.61 -4.83
N ILE A 245 -27.86 12.01 -3.97
CA ILE A 245 -26.79 12.70 -3.26
C ILE A 245 -25.50 12.59 -4.06
N ILE A 246 -24.99 13.73 -4.51
CA ILE A 246 -23.77 13.78 -5.33
C ILE A 246 -22.54 13.50 -4.45
N THR A 247 -21.68 12.59 -4.90
CA THR A 247 -20.38 12.38 -4.26
C THR A 247 -19.25 12.32 -5.28
N ASN A 248 -18.10 12.91 -4.93
CA ASN A 248 -16.87 12.76 -5.69
C ASN A 248 -15.90 11.90 -4.88
N SER A 249 -15.18 11.02 -5.58
CA SER A 249 -14.27 10.06 -4.95
C SER A 249 -14.98 9.07 -4.01
N GLN A 250 -14.19 8.30 -3.27
CA GLN A 250 -14.65 7.35 -2.26
C GLN A 250 -13.73 7.40 -1.04
N PRO A 251 -14.24 7.16 0.18
CA PRO A 251 -13.41 6.99 1.35
C PRO A 251 -12.66 5.64 1.30
N TYR A 252 -11.55 5.56 2.03
CA TYR A 252 -10.81 4.32 2.24
C TYR A 252 -11.21 3.68 3.58
N PHE A 253 -11.83 2.52 3.54
CA PHE A 253 -12.20 1.77 4.73
C PHE A 253 -11.03 0.87 5.18
N TYR A 254 -10.54 1.07 6.40
CA TYR A 254 -9.49 0.21 6.94
C TYR A 254 -10.04 -1.17 7.27
N LYS A 255 -9.34 -2.20 6.83
CA LYS A 255 -9.55 -3.56 7.32
C LYS A 255 -8.83 -3.71 8.65
N PHE A 256 -9.56 -3.97 9.74
CA PHE A 256 -8.97 -4.65 10.88
C PHE A 256 -9.30 -6.14 10.76
N PHE A 257 -8.29 -6.94 10.43
CA PHE A 257 -8.02 -8.33 10.85
C PHE A 257 -6.97 -8.95 9.92
N ASP A 258 -5.73 -9.05 10.43
CA ASP A 258 -4.58 -9.80 9.87
C ASP A 258 -4.66 -11.31 10.21
N THR A 259 -5.84 -11.86 10.44
CA THR A 259 -5.99 -13.21 11.01
C THR A 259 -5.45 -14.30 10.10
N LEU A 260 -5.49 -14.07 8.80
CA LEU A 260 -4.94 -14.97 7.80
C LEU A 260 -4.24 -14.07 6.80
N ASN A 261 -2.94 -13.91 6.97
CA ASN A 261 -2.13 -13.24 5.98
C ASN A 261 -1.23 -14.31 5.37
N LEU A 262 -0.79 -14.09 4.12
CA LEU A 262 0.25 -14.91 3.51
C LEU A 262 1.56 -14.91 4.33
N TRP A 263 1.63 -14.12 5.41
CA TRP A 263 2.73 -13.92 6.35
C TRP A 263 2.51 -14.54 7.73
N SER A 264 1.56 -15.47 7.92
CA SER A 264 1.36 -16.13 9.21
C SER A 264 2.68 -16.73 9.72
N ARG A 265 3.12 -16.27 10.90
CA ARG A 265 4.43 -16.58 11.46
C ARG A 265 4.33 -17.81 12.36
N PHE A 266 4.93 -18.90 11.95
CA PHE A 266 5.01 -20.10 12.77
C PHE A 266 6.33 -20.12 13.56
N TYR A 267 6.22 -20.02 14.88
CA TYR A 267 7.32 -20.35 15.79
C TYR A 267 7.40 -21.86 15.95
N LYS A 268 8.55 -22.38 16.40
CA LYS A 268 8.74 -23.82 16.63
C LYS A 268 7.56 -24.49 17.38
N PRO A 269 7.04 -23.93 18.49
CA PRO A 269 5.95 -24.54 19.26
C PRO A 269 4.60 -24.62 18.52
N ASP A 270 4.41 -23.79 17.50
CA ASP A 270 3.14 -23.69 16.76
C ASP A 270 3.26 -24.23 15.33
N SER A 271 4.44 -24.73 14.96
CA SER A 271 4.75 -25.23 13.63
C SER A 271 4.45 -26.72 13.49
N ILE A 272 4.67 -27.28 12.29
CA ILE A 272 4.49 -28.71 12.09
C ILE A 272 5.43 -29.54 12.96
N LEU A 273 6.58 -28.98 13.39
CA LEU A 273 7.50 -29.65 14.30
C LEU A 273 6.78 -30.05 15.60
N ALA A 274 5.88 -29.21 16.11
CA ALA A 274 5.07 -29.52 17.29
C ALA A 274 4.06 -30.64 17.04
N LEU A 275 3.57 -30.79 15.80
CA LEU A 275 2.66 -31.85 15.40
C LEU A 275 3.38 -33.20 15.22
N VAL A 276 4.49 -33.21 14.48
CA VAL A 276 5.13 -34.45 14.03
C VAL A 276 6.32 -34.90 14.88
N GLY A 277 7.02 -33.95 15.50
CA GLY A 277 8.31 -34.18 16.16
C GLY A 277 9.47 -34.23 15.16
N GLU A 278 10.58 -34.86 15.55
CA GLU A 278 11.74 -34.98 14.67
C GLU A 278 11.59 -36.11 13.63
N GLY A 279 12.13 -35.88 12.43
CA GLY A 279 12.15 -36.85 11.33
C GLY A 279 10.90 -36.87 10.45
N TYR A 280 10.82 -37.86 9.55
CA TYR A 280 9.65 -38.05 8.67
C TYR A 280 8.60 -38.94 9.34
N GLN A 281 7.40 -38.40 9.58
CA GLN A 281 6.29 -39.11 10.23
C GLN A 281 5.04 -39.07 9.32
N PRO A 282 4.98 -39.89 8.26
CA PRO A 282 3.95 -39.81 7.22
C PRO A 282 2.52 -39.95 7.77
N ASP A 283 2.34 -40.80 8.78
CA ASP A 283 1.03 -41.06 9.41
C ASP A 283 0.47 -39.84 10.15
N LYS A 284 1.35 -38.94 10.61
CA LYS A 284 0.95 -37.69 11.27
C LYS A 284 0.74 -36.55 10.28
N LEU A 285 1.33 -36.63 9.08
CA LEU A 285 1.26 -35.64 8.01
C LEU A 285 0.00 -35.80 7.17
N THR A 286 -1.16 -35.63 7.81
CA THR A 286 -2.48 -35.64 7.18
C THR A 286 -3.03 -34.22 7.05
N ALA A 287 -3.89 -33.99 6.05
CA ALA A 287 -4.54 -32.70 5.87
C ALA A 287 -5.38 -32.31 7.10
N GLU A 288 -6.04 -33.27 7.73
CA GLU A 288 -6.82 -33.07 8.97
C GLU A 288 -5.95 -32.58 10.13
N ASN A 289 -4.83 -33.25 10.39
CA ASN A 289 -3.93 -32.89 11.48
C ASN A 289 -3.30 -31.50 11.24
N PHE A 290 -2.85 -31.24 10.01
CA PHE A 290 -2.32 -29.93 9.64
C PHE A 290 -3.38 -28.84 9.77
N LEU A 291 -4.60 -29.10 9.32
CA LEU A 291 -5.68 -28.11 9.39
C LEU A 291 -6.06 -27.77 10.83
N LYS A 292 -6.07 -28.75 11.73
CA LYS A 292 -6.29 -28.53 13.16
C LYS A 292 -5.24 -27.57 13.74
N LEU A 293 -3.96 -27.88 13.52
CA LEU A 293 -2.83 -27.03 13.91
C LEU A 293 -2.97 -25.60 13.34
N TYR A 294 -3.27 -25.51 12.03
CA TYR A 294 -3.36 -24.24 11.33
C TYR A 294 -4.50 -23.35 11.86
N LYS A 295 -5.67 -23.94 12.15
CA LYS A 295 -6.83 -23.23 12.70
C LYS A 295 -6.58 -22.74 14.13
N GLU A 296 -5.94 -23.56 14.97
CA GLU A 296 -5.57 -23.20 16.34
C GLU A 296 -4.60 -22.01 16.36
N HIS A 297 -3.58 -22.02 15.49
CA HIS A 297 -2.60 -20.94 15.40
C HIS A 297 -3.20 -19.61 14.89
N ASN A 298 -3.94 -19.66 13.77
CA ASN A 298 -4.41 -18.44 13.09
C ASN A 298 -5.68 -17.83 13.71
N LYS A 299 -6.23 -18.43 14.78
CA LYS A 299 -7.41 -17.94 15.52
C LYS A 299 -8.55 -17.50 14.58
N ILE A 300 -8.92 -18.36 13.62
CA ILE A 300 -9.98 -18.05 12.66
C ILE A 300 -11.28 -17.78 13.44
N ILE A 301 -11.75 -16.53 13.42
CA ILE A 301 -12.85 -16.07 14.27
C ILE A 301 -14.18 -16.49 13.62
N LEU A 302 -14.84 -17.46 14.24
CA LEU A 302 -16.25 -17.75 14.00
C LEU A 302 -17.07 -16.55 14.47
N SER A 303 -17.82 -15.93 13.56
CA SER A 303 -18.77 -14.87 13.93
C SER A 303 -20.12 -15.47 14.32
N GLU A 304 -20.55 -16.50 13.58
CA GLU A 304 -21.83 -17.20 13.71
C GLU A 304 -21.68 -18.62 13.17
N ASP A 305 -22.61 -19.54 13.48
CA ASP A 305 -22.53 -20.96 13.09
C ASP A 305 -22.26 -21.19 11.59
N LYS A 306 -22.74 -20.27 10.74
CA LYS A 306 -22.67 -20.33 9.27
C LYS A 306 -21.63 -19.41 8.65
N TYR A 307 -20.97 -18.54 9.42
CA TYR A 307 -20.11 -17.48 8.87
C TYR A 307 -18.82 -17.28 9.66
N TYR A 308 -17.73 -17.09 8.92
CA TYR A 308 -16.49 -16.54 9.46
C TYR A 308 -16.47 -15.01 9.35
N LEU A 309 -15.80 -14.37 10.31
CA LEU A 309 -15.51 -12.94 10.25
C LEU A 309 -14.32 -12.69 9.32
N LYS A 310 -14.57 -12.01 8.21
CA LYS A 310 -13.55 -11.62 7.22
C LYS A 310 -12.88 -10.29 7.59
N ALA A 311 -13.66 -9.33 8.06
CA ALA A 311 -13.18 -8.06 8.61
C ALA A 311 -14.15 -7.41 9.60
N ASP A 312 -13.60 -6.59 10.48
CA ASP A 312 -14.35 -5.71 11.39
C ASP A 312 -13.94 -4.27 11.16
N ILE A 313 -14.81 -3.54 10.46
CA ILE A 313 -14.52 -2.22 9.94
C ILE A 313 -14.99 -1.20 10.97
N ARG A 314 -14.02 -0.54 11.59
CA ARG A 314 -14.27 0.44 12.65
C ARG A 314 -14.06 1.86 12.20
N ASN A 315 -13.19 2.05 11.21
CA ASN A 315 -12.74 3.37 10.80
C ASN A 315 -12.65 3.49 9.28
N PHE A 316 -12.74 4.73 8.79
CA PHE A 316 -12.45 5.07 7.40
C PHE A 316 -11.61 6.36 7.32
N LEU A 317 -10.81 6.48 6.26
CA LEU A 317 -10.20 7.74 5.85
C LEU A 317 -11.14 8.38 4.82
N PRO A 318 -11.58 9.64 5.02
CA PRO A 318 -12.41 10.33 4.04
C PRO A 318 -11.71 10.50 2.69
N SER A 319 -10.37 10.57 2.68
CA SER A 319 -9.58 10.88 1.48
C SER A 319 -10.11 12.16 0.82
N ASN A 320 -10.45 12.12 -0.48
CA ASN A 320 -11.01 13.27 -1.21
C ASN A 320 -12.55 13.19 -1.33
N LEU A 321 -13.23 12.46 -0.43
CA LEU A 321 -14.68 12.36 -0.45
C LEU A 321 -15.33 13.73 -0.29
N THR A 322 -16.29 14.03 -1.16
CA THR A 322 -17.18 15.18 -1.00
C THR A 322 -18.63 14.73 -0.96
N ILE A 323 -19.46 15.41 -0.18
CA ILE A 323 -20.93 15.29 -0.23
C ILE A 323 -21.46 16.57 -0.86
N GLU A 324 -22.20 16.47 -1.96
CA GLU A 324 -22.75 17.64 -2.68
C GLU A 324 -21.65 18.65 -3.06
N ASN A 325 -20.51 18.12 -3.51
CA ASN A 325 -19.26 18.83 -3.81
C ASN A 325 -18.58 19.52 -2.61
N LEU A 326 -19.08 19.36 -1.38
CA LEU A 326 -18.44 19.87 -0.17
C LEU A 326 -17.54 18.79 0.46
N PRO A 327 -16.21 18.98 0.55
CA PRO A 327 -15.34 18.12 1.33
C PRO A 327 -15.56 18.32 2.83
N PHE A 328 -15.20 17.32 3.63
CA PHE A 328 -15.18 17.46 5.09
C PHE A 328 -14.15 18.50 5.55
N LYS A 329 -14.31 19.00 6.77
CA LYS A 329 -13.48 20.08 7.34
C LYS A 329 -12.02 19.67 7.40
N ASP A 330 -11.76 18.52 8.00
CA ASP A 330 -10.40 18.01 8.16
C ASP A 330 -10.07 17.07 7.00
N LYS A 331 -9.27 17.57 6.05
CA LYS A 331 -8.75 16.81 4.91
C LYS A 331 -7.47 16.01 5.23
N SER A 332 -7.02 16.02 6.49
CA SER A 332 -5.85 15.24 6.89
C SER A 332 -6.13 13.73 6.75
N SER A 333 -5.07 12.93 6.72
CA SER A 333 -5.16 11.47 6.71
C SER A 333 -5.55 10.90 8.09
N GLN A 334 -6.45 11.58 8.82
CA GLN A 334 -6.96 11.14 10.10
C GLN A 334 -8.16 10.21 9.95
N TRP A 335 -8.11 9.09 10.65
CA TRP A 335 -9.16 8.08 10.68
C TRP A 335 -10.42 8.61 11.36
N ARG A 336 -11.58 8.37 10.74
CA ARG A 336 -12.90 8.63 11.31
C ARG A 336 -13.50 7.35 11.84
N THR A 337 -14.00 7.42 13.07
CA THR A 337 -14.61 6.28 13.75
C THR A 337 -16.08 6.14 13.37
N LEU A 338 -16.48 4.93 12.98
CA LEU A 338 -17.87 4.58 12.76
C LEU A 338 -18.60 4.44 14.10
N LYS A 339 -19.89 4.84 14.16
CA LYS A 339 -20.71 4.67 15.38
C LYS A 339 -20.83 3.20 15.82
N THR A 340 -20.90 2.31 14.85
CA THR A 340 -20.93 0.86 15.09
C THR A 340 -20.03 0.19 14.06
N PRO A 341 -19.18 -0.77 14.47
CA PRO A 341 -18.37 -1.52 13.54
C PRO A 341 -19.22 -2.29 12.53
N ILE A 342 -18.77 -2.33 11.28
CA ILE A 342 -19.40 -3.12 10.22
C ILE A 342 -18.64 -4.43 10.08
N LYS A 343 -19.32 -5.55 10.29
CA LYS A 343 -18.76 -6.89 10.12
C LYS A 343 -18.90 -7.34 8.67
N VAL A 344 -17.80 -7.64 8.02
CA VAL A 344 -17.81 -8.33 6.73
C VAL A 344 -17.67 -9.82 7.00
N LEU A 345 -18.69 -10.57 6.59
CA LEU A 345 -18.85 -12.00 6.82
C LEU A 345 -18.67 -12.77 5.52
N VAL A 346 -18.23 -14.02 5.64
CA VAL A 346 -18.06 -14.93 4.50
C VAL A 346 -18.60 -16.32 4.87
N PRO A 347 -19.30 -17.01 3.95
CA PRO A 347 -19.86 -18.33 4.21
C PRO A 347 -18.82 -19.33 4.69
N ARG A 348 -19.11 -20.00 5.81
CA ARG A 348 -18.19 -20.95 6.48
C ARG A 348 -17.83 -22.13 5.59
N ASP A 349 -18.83 -22.72 4.94
CA ASP A 349 -18.69 -23.87 4.04
C ASP A 349 -17.63 -23.65 2.97
N LYS A 350 -17.61 -22.46 2.36
CA LYS A 350 -16.62 -22.09 1.35
C LYS A 350 -15.22 -21.97 1.93
N VAL A 351 -15.08 -21.31 3.07
CA VAL A 351 -13.77 -21.14 3.72
C VAL A 351 -13.23 -22.49 4.19
N ASP A 352 -14.08 -23.33 4.78
CA ASP A 352 -13.72 -24.68 5.19
C ASP A 352 -13.27 -25.53 3.98
N GLN A 353 -13.95 -25.43 2.83
CA GLN A 353 -13.53 -26.08 1.59
C GLN A 353 -12.15 -25.59 1.12
N GLN A 354 -11.91 -24.27 1.12
CA GLN A 354 -10.64 -23.71 0.67
C GLN A 354 -9.48 -24.05 1.60
N LEU A 355 -9.73 -24.03 2.91
CA LEU A 355 -8.77 -24.47 3.94
C LEU A 355 -8.41 -25.94 3.79
N GLN A 356 -9.41 -26.79 3.53
CA GLN A 356 -9.20 -28.21 3.28
C GLN A 356 -8.31 -28.42 2.05
N GLN A 357 -8.60 -27.75 0.94
CA GLN A 357 -7.77 -27.82 -0.27
C GLN A 357 -6.34 -27.33 0.00
N PHE A 358 -6.18 -26.21 0.72
CA PHE A 358 -4.86 -25.71 1.12
C PHE A 358 -4.08 -26.73 1.97
N ALA A 359 -4.73 -27.35 2.95
CA ALA A 359 -4.12 -28.39 3.78
C ALA A 359 -3.69 -29.61 2.95
N GLU A 360 -4.54 -30.07 2.03
CA GLU A 360 -4.23 -31.16 1.11
C GLU A 360 -3.01 -30.85 0.23
N LYS A 361 -2.95 -29.66 -0.36
CA LYS A 361 -1.81 -29.24 -1.20
C LYS A 361 -0.52 -29.10 -0.39
N THR A 362 -0.60 -28.53 0.80
CA THR A 362 0.56 -28.39 1.70
C THR A 362 1.10 -29.76 2.11
N MET A 363 0.22 -30.71 2.45
CA MET A 363 0.64 -32.07 2.80
C MET A 363 1.11 -32.89 1.60
N ALA A 364 0.55 -32.67 0.41
CA ALA A 364 1.05 -33.27 -0.82
C ALA A 364 2.48 -32.80 -1.13
N PHE A 365 2.76 -31.50 -0.99
CA PHE A 365 4.11 -30.95 -1.08
C PHE A 365 5.05 -31.57 -0.04
N TRP A 366 4.58 -31.70 1.21
CA TRP A 366 5.36 -32.31 2.28
C TRP A 366 5.75 -33.76 2.00
N ARG A 367 4.80 -34.54 1.47
CA ARG A 367 5.00 -35.95 1.11
C ARG A 367 5.89 -36.11 -0.11
N TYR A 368 5.76 -35.23 -1.11
CA TYR A 368 6.60 -35.26 -2.32
C TYR A 368 8.08 -35.25 -1.98
N TYR A 369 8.48 -34.37 -1.05
CA TYR A 369 9.87 -34.24 -0.60
C TYR A 369 10.21 -35.03 0.66
N GLN A 370 9.29 -35.88 1.15
CA GLN A 370 9.36 -36.55 2.47
C GLN A 370 10.01 -35.66 3.54
N LEU A 371 9.51 -34.44 3.67
CA LEU A 371 10.16 -33.38 4.45
C LEU A 371 10.36 -33.79 5.92
N GLU A 372 11.58 -33.64 6.42
CA GLU A 372 11.93 -33.89 7.82
C GLU A 372 12.21 -32.56 8.53
N THR A 373 11.72 -32.47 9.77
CA THR A 373 12.04 -31.35 10.66
C THR A 373 12.86 -31.85 11.82
N TYR A 374 13.86 -31.06 12.21
CA TYR A 374 14.59 -31.15 13.47
C TYR A 374 14.73 -29.72 14.01
N ASP A 375 15.12 -29.55 15.27
CA ASP A 375 15.13 -28.27 15.98
C ASP A 375 15.39 -27.02 15.10
N ASN A 376 16.55 -26.96 14.42
CA ASN A 376 16.89 -25.89 13.46
C ASN A 376 17.23 -26.42 12.06
N LYS A 377 16.66 -27.55 11.65
CA LYS A 377 17.01 -28.20 10.38
C LYS A 377 15.77 -28.66 9.62
N LEU A 378 15.70 -28.30 8.33
CA LEU A 378 14.69 -28.77 7.39
C LEU A 378 15.36 -29.63 6.32
N VAL A 379 14.90 -30.87 6.12
CA VAL A 379 15.51 -31.80 5.17
C VAL A 379 14.52 -32.18 4.08
N PHE A 380 14.89 -31.88 2.83
CA PHE A 380 14.21 -32.29 1.62
C PHE A 380 14.86 -33.58 1.11
N LYS A 381 14.07 -34.64 1.01
CA LYS A 381 14.43 -35.87 0.33
C LYS A 381 13.90 -35.82 -1.09
N MET A 382 14.75 -36.07 -2.06
CA MET A 382 14.41 -35.93 -3.48
C MET A 382 15.00 -37.07 -4.30
N ASN A 383 14.38 -37.36 -5.45
CA ASN A 383 14.96 -38.27 -6.41
C ASN A 383 16.18 -37.62 -7.09
N GLN A 384 17.02 -38.43 -7.74
CA GLN A 384 18.24 -37.93 -8.38
C GLN A 384 17.95 -36.88 -9.46
N ALA A 385 16.90 -37.02 -10.26
CA ALA A 385 16.60 -36.08 -11.34
C ALA A 385 16.25 -34.67 -10.81
N ASP A 386 15.44 -34.59 -9.77
CA ASP A 386 15.11 -33.33 -9.10
C ASP A 386 16.35 -32.70 -8.42
N PHE A 387 17.18 -33.55 -7.79
CA PHE A 387 18.43 -33.12 -7.18
C PHE A 387 19.39 -32.54 -8.22
N ASP A 388 19.57 -33.20 -9.37
CA ASP A 388 20.45 -32.73 -10.44
C ASP A 388 20.00 -31.37 -10.98
N VAL A 389 18.69 -31.15 -11.10
CA VAL A 389 18.12 -29.85 -11.49
C VAL A 389 18.45 -28.78 -10.45
N LEU A 390 18.28 -29.07 -9.16
CA LEU A 390 18.63 -28.14 -8.09
C LEU A 390 20.14 -27.87 -8.03
N LEU A 391 20.97 -28.92 -8.10
CA LEU A 391 22.43 -28.83 -8.07
C LEU A 391 22.93 -27.90 -9.17
N LYS A 392 22.43 -28.08 -10.40
CA LYS A 392 22.76 -27.20 -11.52
C LYS A 392 22.45 -25.72 -11.24
N LYS A 393 21.38 -25.43 -10.50
CA LYS A 393 21.02 -24.04 -10.10
C LYS A 393 21.95 -23.52 -9.01
N VAL A 394 22.25 -24.33 -8.01
CA VAL A 394 23.17 -23.98 -6.91
C VAL A 394 24.59 -23.75 -7.42
N SER A 395 25.06 -24.51 -8.41
CA SER A 395 26.38 -24.31 -9.05
C SER A 395 26.52 -22.97 -9.78
N LEU A 396 25.42 -22.23 -10.02
CA LEU A 396 25.45 -20.89 -10.61
C LEU A 396 25.65 -19.78 -9.56
N PHE A 397 25.73 -20.13 -8.27
CA PHE A 397 25.95 -19.16 -7.21
C PHE A 397 27.34 -18.56 -7.30
N LYS A 398 27.40 -17.23 -7.44
CA LYS A 398 28.65 -16.50 -7.31
C LYS A 398 28.76 -15.85 -5.92
N PRO A 399 29.97 -15.56 -5.43
CA PRO A 399 30.17 -14.88 -4.16
C PRO A 399 29.39 -13.56 -4.05
N GLU A 400 29.31 -12.80 -5.14
CA GLU A 400 28.63 -11.50 -5.23
C GLU A 400 27.10 -11.58 -5.29
N ASN A 401 26.52 -12.76 -5.54
CA ASN A 401 25.07 -12.91 -5.57
C ASN A 401 24.49 -12.65 -4.18
N LEU A 402 23.53 -11.71 -4.12
CA LEU A 402 22.72 -11.46 -2.93
C LEU A 402 22.06 -12.76 -2.46
N ILE A 403 22.01 -12.97 -1.15
CA ILE A 403 21.42 -14.17 -0.54
C ILE A 403 19.96 -14.33 -0.94
N ASP A 404 19.22 -13.22 -1.02
CA ASP A 404 17.85 -13.23 -1.49
C ASP A 404 17.72 -13.83 -2.89
N ALA A 405 18.65 -13.52 -3.80
CA ALA A 405 18.63 -14.08 -5.14
C ALA A 405 18.95 -15.59 -5.12
N LYS A 406 19.90 -16.02 -4.28
CA LYS A 406 20.24 -17.44 -4.09
C LYS A 406 19.05 -18.24 -3.54
N MET A 407 18.43 -17.74 -2.47
CA MET A 407 17.27 -18.35 -1.83
C MET A 407 16.04 -18.36 -2.74
N THR A 408 15.81 -17.28 -3.50
CA THR A 408 14.76 -17.24 -4.52
C THR A 408 14.97 -18.33 -5.56
N LEU A 409 16.19 -18.46 -6.10
CA LEU A 409 16.47 -19.46 -7.12
C LEU A 409 16.26 -20.90 -6.62
N ILE A 410 16.67 -21.21 -5.39
CA ILE A 410 16.46 -22.53 -4.78
C ILE A 410 14.98 -22.83 -4.66
N PHE A 411 14.23 -21.97 -3.98
CA PHE A 411 12.85 -22.27 -3.64
C PHE A 411 11.92 -22.17 -4.84
N GLU A 412 12.16 -21.26 -5.78
CA GLU A 412 11.48 -21.28 -7.08
C GLU A 412 11.68 -22.61 -7.80
N THR A 413 12.91 -23.15 -7.79
CA THR A 413 13.20 -24.46 -8.40
C THR A 413 12.42 -25.58 -7.70
N ILE A 414 12.43 -25.61 -6.37
CA ILE A 414 11.72 -26.61 -5.55
C ILE A 414 10.20 -26.56 -5.77
N PHE A 415 9.61 -25.36 -5.80
CA PHE A 415 8.18 -25.22 -6.04
C PHE A 415 7.82 -25.57 -7.49
N ASN A 416 8.66 -25.24 -8.47
CA ASN A 416 8.43 -25.59 -9.87
C ASN A 416 8.50 -27.09 -10.13
N LEU A 417 9.48 -27.78 -9.52
CA LEU A 417 9.59 -29.25 -9.61
C LEU A 417 8.31 -29.93 -9.11
N PHE A 418 7.83 -29.53 -7.93
CA PHE A 418 6.54 -30.02 -7.42
C PHE A 418 5.36 -29.64 -8.33
N ASN A 419 5.29 -28.37 -8.76
CA ASN A 419 4.19 -27.88 -9.60
C ASN A 419 4.09 -28.56 -10.97
N ASN A 420 5.19 -29.13 -11.47
CA ASN A 420 5.20 -29.92 -12.70
C ASN A 420 4.58 -31.31 -12.53
N THR A 421 4.36 -31.76 -11.29
CA THR A 421 3.74 -33.06 -10.98
C THR A 421 2.23 -32.98 -10.76
N VAL A 422 1.68 -31.77 -10.73
CA VAL A 422 0.25 -31.52 -10.45
C VAL A 422 -0.41 -30.82 -11.65
N THR A 423 -1.73 -30.96 -11.74
CA THR A 423 -2.53 -30.21 -12.72
C THR A 423 -2.46 -28.71 -12.47
N ASP A 424 -2.81 -27.88 -13.45
CA ASP A 424 -2.80 -26.42 -13.31
C ASP A 424 -3.63 -25.92 -12.12
N THR A 425 -4.79 -26.53 -11.88
CA THR A 425 -5.64 -26.25 -10.72
C THR A 425 -5.04 -26.71 -9.40
N GLY A 426 -4.04 -27.58 -9.43
CA GLY A 426 -3.33 -28.09 -8.26
C GLY A 426 -2.04 -27.35 -7.92
N LYS A 427 -1.62 -26.38 -8.75
CA LYS A 427 -0.38 -25.65 -8.56
C LYS A 427 -0.45 -24.77 -7.32
N ILE A 428 0.59 -24.87 -6.50
CA ILE A 428 0.81 -23.98 -5.37
C ILE A 428 1.45 -22.69 -5.85
N LYS A 429 1.08 -21.59 -5.21
CA LYS A 429 1.80 -20.32 -5.33
C LYS A 429 2.87 -20.30 -4.25
N TRP A 430 3.86 -19.43 -4.44
CA TRP A 430 4.88 -19.21 -3.43
C TRP A 430 5.20 -17.73 -3.34
N HIS A 431 5.65 -17.33 -2.15
CA HIS A 431 6.08 -15.97 -1.90
C HIS A 431 7.26 -15.98 -0.93
N ILE A 432 8.28 -15.17 -1.25
CA ILE A 432 9.44 -14.98 -0.38
C ILE A 432 9.35 -13.59 0.23
N TYR A 433 9.05 -13.54 1.53
CA TYR A 433 9.07 -12.29 2.26
C TYR A 433 10.51 -11.90 2.52
N LYS A 434 10.84 -10.66 2.13
CA LYS A 434 12.10 -10.03 2.45
C LYS A 434 11.82 -9.00 3.56
N PRO A 435 12.58 -8.98 4.65
CA PRO A 435 12.49 -7.86 5.57
C PRO A 435 13.00 -6.63 4.83
N ASN A 436 12.08 -5.73 4.44
CA ASN A 436 12.47 -4.44 3.89
C ASN A 436 13.23 -3.67 4.96
N VAL A 437 14.47 -3.31 4.65
CA VAL A 437 15.26 -2.38 5.44
C VAL A 437 15.07 -0.99 4.88
N ALA A 438 14.34 -0.19 5.62
CA ALA A 438 14.63 1.20 5.98
C ALA A 438 13.29 1.78 6.45
N ASP A 439 12.98 1.65 7.73
CA ASP A 439 12.04 2.62 8.30
C ASP A 439 12.81 3.93 8.39
N SER A 440 12.33 4.94 7.67
CA SER A 440 13.05 6.18 7.34
C SER A 440 13.44 7.07 8.53
N THR A 441 13.20 6.62 9.76
CA THR A 441 13.31 7.42 10.97
C THR A 441 14.37 6.95 11.95
N GLU A 442 14.95 5.75 11.80
CA GLU A 442 15.98 5.25 12.71
C GLU A 442 17.22 4.78 11.94
N LYS A 443 18.35 5.46 12.18
CA LYS A 443 19.67 4.93 11.82
C LYS A 443 19.86 3.58 12.54
N GLU A 444 20.53 2.65 11.86
CA GLU A 444 21.14 1.42 12.38
C GLU A 444 20.23 0.16 12.45
N VAL A 445 20.06 -0.49 11.30
CA VAL A 445 20.72 -1.77 10.96
C VAL A 445 20.05 -2.32 9.70
N ILE A 446 20.82 -2.46 8.61
CA ILE A 446 20.38 -3.22 7.44
C ILE A 446 20.29 -4.69 7.85
N SER A 447 19.14 -5.33 7.68
CA SER A 447 19.01 -6.80 7.74
C SER A 447 20.08 -7.41 6.84
N LYS A 448 21.06 -8.08 7.46
CA LYS A 448 22.13 -8.81 6.78
C LYS A 448 21.92 -10.28 7.07
N PHE A 449 21.85 -11.05 6.00
CA PHE A 449 21.92 -12.50 6.08
C PHE A 449 23.33 -12.92 5.67
N LYS A 450 23.75 -14.11 6.11
CA LYS A 450 24.89 -14.84 5.57
C LYS A 450 24.40 -16.25 5.23
N MET A 451 24.87 -16.78 4.10
CA MET A 451 24.51 -18.11 3.63
C MET A 451 25.79 -18.85 3.30
N GLU A 452 25.96 -20.01 3.91
CA GLU A 452 27.00 -20.97 3.57
C GLU A 452 26.35 -22.14 2.83
N THR A 453 26.99 -22.58 1.74
CA THR A 453 26.50 -23.68 0.91
C THR A 453 27.60 -24.72 0.82
N ILE A 454 27.27 -25.93 1.26
CA ILE A 454 28.15 -27.08 1.30
C ILE A 454 27.55 -28.12 0.36
N ILE A 455 28.28 -28.48 -0.68
CA ILE A 455 27.88 -29.53 -1.62
C ILE A 455 28.75 -30.74 -1.28
N ASN A 456 28.13 -31.79 -0.72
CA ASN A 456 28.81 -33.04 -0.39
C ASN A 456 28.40 -34.06 -1.45
N ASP A 457 29.32 -34.32 -2.38
CA ASP A 457 29.12 -35.24 -3.51
C ASP A 457 27.90 -34.88 -4.40
N ASP A 458 27.58 -35.73 -5.37
CA ASP A 458 26.42 -35.57 -6.27
C ASP A 458 25.10 -36.01 -5.61
N LYS A 459 25.02 -35.99 -4.27
CA LYS A 459 23.86 -36.50 -3.50
C LYS A 459 23.40 -35.63 -2.33
N ASN A 460 24.14 -34.59 -1.97
CA ASN A 460 23.79 -33.75 -0.83
C ASN A 460 24.14 -32.27 -1.03
N ILE A 461 23.18 -31.39 -0.76
CA ILE A 461 23.39 -29.94 -0.67
C ILE A 461 22.93 -29.51 0.72
N THR A 462 23.83 -28.95 1.51
CA THR A 462 23.54 -28.37 2.82
C THR A 462 23.70 -26.86 2.76
N ILE A 463 22.69 -26.14 3.23
CA ILE A 463 22.67 -24.69 3.32
C ILE A 463 22.58 -24.31 4.79
N GLN A 464 23.51 -23.48 5.25
CA GLN A 464 23.44 -22.88 6.58
C GLN A 464 23.14 -21.39 6.44
N LEU A 465 22.05 -20.97 7.06
CA LEU A 465 21.62 -19.58 7.08
C LEU A 465 21.98 -18.94 8.40
N PHE A 466 22.45 -17.71 8.32
CA PHE A 466 22.82 -16.87 9.45
C PHE A 466 22.20 -15.49 9.26
N ARG A 467 21.94 -14.79 10.37
CA ARG A 467 21.30 -13.46 10.39
C ARG A 467 21.99 -12.55 11.39
N ASN A 468 21.97 -11.25 11.13
CA ASN A 468 22.34 -10.24 12.12
C ASN A 468 21.16 -9.90 13.05
N HIS A 469 21.42 -9.05 14.03
CA HIS A 469 20.46 -8.68 15.07
C HIS A 469 20.20 -7.18 15.05
N TYR A 470 18.96 -6.78 15.34
CA TYR A 470 18.65 -5.38 15.59
C TYR A 470 19.17 -4.96 16.98
N PRO A 471 19.50 -3.68 17.20
CA PRO A 471 19.90 -3.15 18.51
C PRO A 471 18.88 -3.44 19.62
N SER A 472 17.60 -3.60 19.27
CA SER A 472 16.52 -3.95 20.20
C SER A 472 16.53 -5.42 20.66
N GLY A 473 17.50 -6.23 20.20
CA GLY A 473 17.55 -7.68 20.41
C GLY A 473 16.51 -8.46 19.58
N ASN A 474 15.87 -7.82 18.61
CA ASN A 474 14.99 -8.47 17.64
C ASN A 474 15.78 -8.94 16.42
N TYR A 475 15.19 -9.84 15.61
CA TYR A 475 15.86 -10.42 14.45
C TYR A 475 15.16 -10.04 13.14
N PRO A 476 15.90 -9.86 12.03
CA PRO A 476 15.29 -9.79 10.71
C PRO A 476 14.71 -11.15 10.38
N ILE A 477 13.54 -11.15 9.76
CA ILE A 477 12.80 -12.37 9.51
C ILE A 477 12.70 -12.64 8.02
N TYR A 478 13.09 -13.85 7.64
CA TYR A 478 13.04 -14.36 6.27
C TYR A 478 11.98 -15.45 6.21
N TYR A 479 10.96 -15.28 5.36
CA TYR A 479 9.90 -16.28 5.21
C TYR A 479 9.82 -16.78 3.79
N ILE A 480 9.62 -18.09 3.66
CA ILE A 480 9.34 -18.73 2.38
C ILE A 480 8.02 -19.45 2.53
N ASN A 481 7.01 -18.89 1.90
CA ASN A 481 5.63 -19.30 2.09
C ASN A 481 5.15 -20.04 0.86
N LEU A 482 4.60 -21.22 1.09
CA LEU A 482 3.70 -21.87 0.14
C LEU A 482 2.30 -21.31 0.35
N SER A 483 1.58 -21.05 -0.73
CA SER A 483 0.22 -20.57 -0.66
C SER A 483 -0.74 -21.22 -1.65
N TYR A 484 -1.99 -21.34 -1.21
CA TYR A 484 -3.11 -21.83 -2.01
C TYR A 484 -4.43 -21.25 -1.47
N ASN A 485 -5.35 -20.82 -2.35
CA ASN A 485 -6.60 -20.13 -1.98
C ASN A 485 -6.40 -19.02 -0.91
N ASP A 486 -5.33 -18.22 -1.05
CA ASP A 486 -4.91 -17.12 -0.16
C ASP A 486 -4.42 -17.50 1.23
N PHE A 487 -4.45 -18.78 1.58
CA PHE A 487 -3.80 -19.29 2.77
C PHE A 487 -2.32 -19.49 2.50
N GLY A 488 -1.49 -19.16 3.48
CA GLY A 488 -0.04 -19.31 3.41
C GLY A 488 0.49 -20.12 4.58
N TYR A 489 1.56 -20.88 4.35
CA TYR A 489 2.33 -21.55 5.41
C TYR A 489 3.83 -21.36 5.19
N SER A 490 4.53 -20.89 6.22
CA SER A 490 5.99 -20.78 6.26
C SER A 490 6.59 -22.08 6.79
N PHE A 491 7.53 -22.65 6.03
CA PHE A 491 8.34 -23.79 6.50
C PHE A 491 9.55 -23.36 7.34
N PHE A 492 9.80 -22.05 7.42
CA PHE A 492 10.87 -21.51 8.25
C PHE A 492 10.37 -21.39 9.68
N PHE A 493 11.03 -22.09 10.59
CA PHE A 493 10.75 -22.00 12.02
C PHE A 493 11.48 -20.78 12.55
N THR A 494 10.73 -19.79 13.02
CA THR A 494 11.36 -18.66 13.71
C THR A 494 11.86 -19.18 15.08
N PRO A 495 13.15 -19.03 15.42
CA PRO A 495 13.65 -19.43 16.74
C PRO A 495 12.95 -18.64 17.84
N ASN A 496 12.84 -19.22 19.04
CA ASN A 496 12.37 -18.48 20.20
C ASN A 496 13.34 -17.34 20.54
N ARG A 497 12.82 -16.24 21.10
CA ARG A 497 13.65 -15.08 21.49
C ARG A 497 14.80 -15.47 22.43
N GLU A 498 14.56 -16.48 23.27
CA GLU A 498 15.48 -16.98 24.31
C GLU A 498 16.50 -18.02 23.81
N GLU A 499 16.32 -18.61 22.63
CA GLU A 499 17.25 -19.61 22.04
C GLU A 499 18.50 -18.96 21.41
N SER A 500 18.70 -17.67 21.64
CA SER A 500 19.83 -16.91 21.10
C SER A 500 21.02 -16.96 22.05
N ASN A 501 21.91 -17.93 21.85
CA ASN A 501 23.21 -17.93 22.49
C ASN A 501 24.10 -16.83 21.87
N ILE A 502 24.12 -15.65 22.49
CA ILE A 502 24.89 -14.49 22.02
C ILE A 502 26.33 -14.58 22.56
N LYS A 503 27.30 -14.77 21.66
CA LYS A 503 28.72 -14.46 21.87
C LYS A 503 29.21 -13.64 20.67
N ASN A 504 29.36 -12.32 20.86
CA ASN A 504 30.18 -11.34 20.11
C ASN A 504 30.32 -11.38 18.56
N ASP A 505 29.61 -12.22 17.80
CA ASP A 505 29.66 -12.23 16.34
C ASP A 505 28.53 -11.40 15.70
N ASP A 506 28.82 -10.72 14.59
CA ASP A 506 27.88 -9.92 13.77
C ASP A 506 26.69 -10.74 13.21
N TYR A 507 26.76 -12.07 13.29
CA TYR A 507 25.75 -13.00 12.79
C TYR A 507 25.50 -14.13 13.79
N SER A 508 24.27 -14.60 13.88
CA SER A 508 23.95 -15.88 14.52
C SER A 508 23.29 -16.85 13.57
N PHE A 509 23.52 -18.13 13.83
CA PHE A 509 22.91 -19.23 13.11
C PHE A 509 21.37 -19.15 13.19
N LEU A 510 20.72 -19.32 12.04
CA LEU A 510 19.27 -19.30 11.90
C LEU A 510 18.74 -20.72 11.68
N GLN A 511 19.18 -21.38 10.62
CA GLN A 511 18.62 -22.67 10.20
C GLN A 511 19.57 -23.39 9.24
N THR A 512 19.54 -24.72 9.27
CA THR A 512 20.10 -25.57 8.21
C THR A 512 18.98 -26.05 7.28
N ILE A 513 19.19 -25.97 5.98
CA ILE A 513 18.33 -26.57 4.97
C ILE A 513 19.16 -27.60 4.22
N GLU A 514 18.75 -28.85 4.22
CA GLU A 514 19.44 -29.94 3.55
C GLU A 514 18.58 -30.50 2.41
N PHE A 515 19.18 -30.73 1.26
CA PHE A 515 18.61 -31.47 0.13
C PHE A 515 19.44 -32.73 -0.06
N LYS A 516 18.81 -33.90 0.00
CA LYS A 516 19.50 -35.19 -0.10
C LYS A 516 18.77 -36.16 -1.04
N VAL A 517 19.53 -36.94 -1.79
CA VAL A 517 19.00 -38.01 -2.65
C VAL A 517 18.60 -39.22 -1.79
N VAL A 518 17.41 -39.78 -2.04
CA VAL A 518 16.93 -41.02 -1.39
C VAL A 518 16.45 -42.08 -2.37
#